data_AF-A0A944H9W8-F1
#
_entry.id   AF-A0A944H9W8-F1
#
_cell.length_a   1.000
_cell.length_b   1.000
_cell.length_c   1.000
_cell.angle_alpha   90.00
_cell.angle_beta   90.00
_cell.angle_gamma   90.00
#
_symmetry.space_group_name_H-M   'P 1'
#
loop_
_entity.id
_entity.type
_entity.pdbx_description
1 polymer ?
#
loop_
_entity_poly.entity_id
_entity_poly.type
_entity_poly.pdbx_seq_one_letter_code
_entity_poly.pdbx_strand_id
1 'polypeptide(L)'
;MTYILPILAVLLSFFGVYTLRPKNKQLIKLCLAFSGAFLLAVIIFELFPEIYEHKNPKQMGLFVMLGILLQIILEFFSKGAEHGHVHIDKNSKTIPWALFVSLSLSLIHI
;
A
#
# COMPACT_ATOMS: atom_id res chain seq x y z
N MET A 1 2.45 20.24 19.79
CA MET A 1 1.89 21.13 18.75
C MET A 1 2.27 20.72 17.32
N THR A 2 3.27 19.85 17.11
CA THR A 2 3.75 19.43 15.78
C THR A 2 2.87 18.36 15.09
N TYR A 3 2.11 17.57 15.86
CA TYR A 3 1.27 16.50 15.32
C TYR A 3 -0.09 16.97 14.79
N ILE A 4 -0.51 18.20 15.11
CA ILE A 4 -1.80 18.76 14.64
C ILE A 4 -1.76 19.03 13.13
N LEU A 5 -0.61 19.49 12.63
CA LEU A 5 -0.42 19.83 11.22
C LEU A 5 -0.63 18.64 10.25
N PRO A 6 0.00 17.46 10.45
CA PRO A 6 -0.23 16.31 9.57
C PRO A 6 -1.67 15.79 9.67
N ILE A 7 -2.27 15.81 10.86
CA ILE A 7 -3.67 15.40 11.05
C ILE A 7 -4.60 16.30 10.21
N LEU A 8 -4.38 17.62 10.26
CA LEU A 8 -5.16 18.59 9.50
C LEU A 8 -4.95 18.43 7.99
N ALA A 9 -3.72 18.15 7.55
CA ALA A 9 -3.40 17.89 6.15
C ALA A 9 -4.11 16.65 5.58
N VAL A 10 -4.21 15.56 6.37
CA VAL A 10 -4.95 14.34 6.00
C VAL A 10 -6.45 14.64 5.89
N LEU A 11 -7.02 15.33 6.87
CA LEU A 11 -8.44 15.71 6.86
C LEU A 11 -8.79 16.62 5.68
N LEU A 12 -7.94 17.59 5.37
CA LEU A 12 -8.13 18.51 4.25
C LEU A 12 -8.07 17.77 2.91
N SER A 13 -7.12 16.83 2.77
CA SER A 13 -6.99 16.00 1.57
C SER A 13 -8.21 15.10 1.35
N PHE A 14 -8.72 14.48 2.43
CA PHE A 14 -9.95 13.68 2.38
C PHE A 14 -11.16 14.53 1.95
N PHE A 15 -11.36 15.71 2.56
CA PHE A 15 -12.46 16.59 2.22
C PHE A 15 -12.37 17.14 0.79
N GLY A 16 -11.16 17.45 0.33
CA GLY A 16 -10.87 17.86 -1.04
C GLY A 16 -11.28 16.80 -2.06
N VAL A 17 -10.88 15.54 -1.86
CA VAL A 17 -11.27 14.43 -2.74
C VAL A 17 -12.77 14.16 -2.68
N TYR A 18 -13.37 14.22 -1.48
CA TYR A 18 -14.80 14.02 -1.28
C TYR A 18 -15.66 15.05 -2.03
N THR A 19 -15.21 16.31 -2.07
CA THR A 19 -15.93 17.41 -2.74
C THR A 19 -15.70 17.39 -4.25
N LEU A 20 -14.44 17.21 -4.71
CA LEU A 20 -14.11 17.25 -6.13
C LEU A 20 -14.63 16.04 -6.91
N ARG A 21 -14.85 14.89 -6.27
CA ARG A 21 -15.30 13.62 -6.87
C ARG A 21 -14.77 13.43 -8.29
N PRO A 22 -13.44 13.28 -8.47
CA PRO A 22 -12.83 13.25 -9.80
C PRO A 22 -13.46 12.13 -10.64
N LYS A 23 -14.18 12.50 -11.69
CA LYS A 23 -14.83 11.53 -12.61
C LYS A 23 -13.87 11.06 -13.71
N ASN A 24 -12.74 11.75 -13.88
CA ASN A 24 -11.77 11.43 -14.93
C ASN A 24 -10.88 10.25 -14.52
N LYS A 25 -11.17 9.09 -15.11
CA LYS A 25 -10.42 7.84 -14.88
C LYS A 25 -8.93 7.97 -15.22
N GLN A 26 -8.56 8.83 -16.17
CA GLN A 26 -7.16 9.02 -16.56
C GLN A 26 -6.38 9.79 -15.50
N LEU A 27 -6.97 10.83 -14.89
CA LEU A 27 -6.35 11.56 -13.78
C LEU A 27 -6.16 10.67 -12.55
N ILE A 28 -7.14 9.82 -12.22
CA ILE A 28 -7.01 8.85 -11.13
C ILE A 28 -5.85 7.89 -11.39
N LYS A 29 -5.74 7.34 -12.62
CA LYS A 29 -4.62 6.47 -13.00
C LYS A 29 -3.27 7.18 -12.90
N LEU A 30 -3.20 8.44 -13.33
CA LEU A 30 -1.98 9.24 -13.24
C LEU A 30 -1.59 9.53 -11.78
N CYS A 31 -2.54 9.91 -10.93
CA CYS A 31 -2.30 10.11 -9.49
C CYS A 31 -1.83 8.83 -8.81
N LEU A 32 -2.40 7.67 -9.18
CA LEU A 32 -1.99 6.37 -8.64
C LEU A 32 -0.56 5.99 -9.09
N ALA A 33 -0.25 6.17 -10.37
CA ALA A 33 1.10 5.96 -10.89
C ALA A 33 2.12 6.92 -10.26
N PHE A 34 1.74 8.19 -10.07
CA PHE A 34 2.56 9.18 -9.39
C PHE A 34 2.85 8.80 -7.93
N SER A 35 1.82 8.40 -7.17
CA SER A 35 1.99 7.95 -5.79
C SER A 35 2.90 6.72 -5.70
N GLY A 36 2.77 5.76 -6.63
CA GLY A 36 3.63 4.59 -6.69
C GLY A 36 5.10 4.95 -6.99
N ALA A 37 5.32 5.85 -7.97
CA ALA A 37 6.65 6.33 -8.31
C ALA A 37 7.30 7.15 -7.19
N PHE A 38 6.51 7.99 -6.50
CA PHE A 38 6.96 8.76 -5.35
C PHE A 38 7.39 7.86 -4.19
N LEU A 39 6.59 6.85 -3.84
CA LEU A 39 6.94 5.88 -2.81
C LEU A 39 8.23 5.12 -3.18
N LEU A 40 8.37 4.70 -4.44
CA LEU A 40 9.58 4.04 -4.92
C LEU A 40 10.82 4.93 -4.78
N ALA A 41 10.68 6.22 -5.11
CA ALA A 41 11.78 7.19 -4.96
C ALA A 41 12.21 7.32 -3.50
N VAL A 42 11.26 7.44 -2.55
CA VAL A 42 11.56 7.48 -1.11
C VAL A 42 12.27 6.20 -0.67
N ILE A 43 11.81 5.03 -1.12
CA ILE A 43 12.46 3.76 -0.77
C ILE A 43 13.93 3.73 -1.24
N ILE A 44 14.21 4.17 -2.46
CA ILE A 44 15.56 4.10 -3.05
C ILE A 44 16.49 5.16 -2.46
N PHE A 45 16.02 6.40 -2.32
CA PHE A 45 16.87 7.54 -1.99
C PHE A 45 16.93 7.85 -0.50
N GLU A 46 15.94 7.43 0.29
CA GLU A 46 15.85 7.76 1.71
C GLU A 46 15.98 6.48 2.55
N LEU A 47 15.13 5.48 2.30
CA LEU A 47 15.07 4.28 3.13
C LEU A 47 16.26 3.32 2.93
N PHE A 48 16.61 3.01 1.69
CA PHE A 48 17.73 2.10 1.39
C PHE A 48 19.07 2.58 1.98
N PRO A 49 19.53 3.82 1.77
CA PRO A 49 20.79 4.27 2.35
C PRO A 49 20.79 4.19 3.88
N GLU A 50 19.69 4.58 4.53
CA GLU A 50 19.55 4.52 6.00
C GLU A 50 19.68 3.08 6.54
N ILE A 51 19.06 2.11 5.86
CA ILE A 51 19.13 0.70 6.26
C ILE A 51 20.55 0.14 6.15
N TYR A 52 21.31 0.53 5.12
CA TYR A 52 22.66 0.01 4.87
C TYR A 52 23.77 0.73 5.66
N GLU A 53 23.49 1.88 6.27
CA GLU A 53 24.42 2.53 7.22
C GLU A 53 24.56 1.76 8.55
N HIS A 54 23.65 0.84 8.86
CA HIS A 54 23.68 0.06 10.09
C HIS A 54 24.74 -1.06 10.06
N LYS A 55 25.30 -1.41 11.23
CA LYS A 55 26.44 -2.34 11.39
C LYS A 55 26.25 -3.76 10.82
N ASN A 56 25.04 -4.16 10.43
CA ASN A 56 24.72 -5.50 9.92
C ASN A 56 23.93 -5.46 8.58
N PRO A 57 24.54 -4.96 7.48
CA PRO A 57 23.84 -4.75 6.21
C PRO A 57 23.33 -6.05 5.57
N LYS A 58 24.02 -7.18 5.80
CA LYS A 58 23.60 -8.50 5.28
C LYS A 58 22.29 -8.97 5.89
N GLN A 59 22.10 -8.78 7.19
CA GLN A 59 20.90 -9.22 7.89
C GLN A 59 19.71 -8.33 7.52
N MET A 60 19.93 -7.03 7.36
CA MET A 60 18.88 -6.10 6.91
C MET A 60 18.44 -6.36 5.48
N GLY A 61 19.39 -6.63 4.56
CA GLY A 61 19.06 -7.06 3.20
C GLY A 61 18.19 -8.32 3.16
N LEU A 62 18.43 -9.28 4.07
CA LEU A 62 17.59 -10.48 4.22
C LEU A 62 16.16 -10.13 4.63
N PHE A 63 15.97 -9.22 5.59
CA PHE A 63 14.64 -8.76 6.01
C PHE A 63 13.90 -8.03 4.89
N VAL A 64 14.59 -7.19 4.11
CA VAL A 64 14.00 -6.51 2.94
C VAL A 64 13.55 -7.56 1.91
N MET A 65 14.37 -8.56 1.61
CA MET A 65 13.99 -9.64 0.68
C MET A 65 12.82 -10.47 1.21
N LEU A 66 12.78 -10.77 2.50
CA LEU A 66 11.66 -11.48 3.13
C LEU A 66 10.36 -10.66 3.05
N GLY A 67 10.44 -9.35 3.29
CA GLY A 67 9.32 -8.43 3.14
C GLY A 67 8.79 -8.36 1.71
N ILE A 68 9.67 -8.28 0.71
CA ILE A 68 9.28 -8.31 -0.71
C ILE A 68 8.65 -9.66 -1.08
N LEU A 69 9.21 -10.78 -0.62
CA LEU A 69 8.63 -12.10 -0.84
C LEU A 69 7.21 -12.20 -0.27
N LEU A 70 7.01 -11.73 0.96
CA LEU A 70 5.71 -11.69 1.61
C LEU A 70 4.73 -10.77 0.87
N GLN A 71 5.17 -9.59 0.43
CA GLN A 71 4.37 -8.66 -0.39
C GLN A 71 3.90 -9.32 -1.68
N ILE A 72 4.79 -10.04 -2.39
CA ILE A 72 4.46 -10.75 -3.63
C ILE A 72 3.42 -11.86 -3.35
N ILE A 73 3.63 -12.68 -2.32
CA ILE A 73 2.68 -13.72 -1.92
C ILE A 73 1.29 -13.12 -1.67
N LEU A 74 1.22 -12.03 -0.91
CA LEU A 74 -0.03 -11.35 -0.62
C LEU A 74 -0.67 -10.73 -1.86
N GLU A 75 0.11 -10.16 -2.78
CA GLU A 75 -0.39 -9.64 -4.06
C GLU A 75 -1.01 -10.75 -4.91
N PHE A 76 -0.40 -11.94 -4.95
CA PHE A 76 -0.95 -13.12 -5.62
C PHE A 76 -2.31 -13.53 -5.04
N PHE A 77 -2.45 -13.57 -3.70
CA PHE A 77 -3.74 -13.82 -3.06
C PHE A 77 -4.77 -12.71 -3.35
N SER A 78 -4.35 -11.45 -3.39
CA SER A 78 -5.22 -10.31 -3.67
C SER A 78 -5.71 -10.29 -5.14
N LYS A 79 -4.85 -10.62 -6.11
CA LYS A 79 -5.23 -10.77 -7.52
C LYS A 79 -6.09 -12.01 -7.77
N GLY A 80 -5.86 -13.10 -7.02
CA GLY A 80 -6.70 -14.29 -7.04
C GLY A 80 -8.14 -14.03 -6.59
N ALA A 81 -8.35 -13.09 -5.65
CA ALA A 81 -9.67 -12.64 -5.24
C ALA A 81 -10.36 -11.74 -6.28
N GLU A 82 -9.59 -10.94 -7.05
CA GLU A 82 -10.11 -10.02 -8.05
C GLU A 82 -10.45 -10.71 -9.38
N HIS A 83 -9.68 -11.72 -9.80
CA HIS A 83 -9.95 -12.53 -11.00
C HIS A 83 -10.81 -13.78 -10.74
N GLY A 84 -11.23 -14.01 -9.49
CA GLY A 84 -12.34 -14.92 -9.14
C GLY A 84 -13.71 -14.44 -9.63
N HIS A 85 -13.77 -13.30 -10.33
CA HIS A 85 -14.89 -12.90 -11.19
C HIS A 85 -14.97 -13.73 -12.49
N VAL A 86 -14.72 -15.04 -12.41
CA VAL A 86 -15.26 -15.98 -13.39
C VAL A 86 -16.76 -16.08 -13.08
N HIS A 87 -17.59 -15.28 -13.74
CA HIS A 87 -18.94 -15.62 -14.24
C HIS A 87 -19.90 -16.52 -13.42
N ILE A 88 -19.73 -16.73 -12.12
CA ILE A 88 -20.63 -17.56 -11.32
C ILE A 88 -21.65 -16.64 -10.66
N ASP A 89 -22.89 -16.91 -11.05
CA ASP A 89 -24.17 -16.52 -10.49
C ASP A 89 -24.22 -15.82 -9.12
N LYS A 90 -25.26 -14.99 -9.02
CA LYS A 90 -25.74 -14.31 -7.82
C LYS A 90 -25.59 -15.21 -6.57
N ASN A 91 -24.98 -14.66 -5.50
CA ASN A 91 -25.24 -14.98 -4.08
C ASN A 91 -24.09 -15.54 -3.20
N SER A 92 -22.82 -15.13 -3.35
CA SER A 92 -21.88 -15.28 -2.22
C SER A 92 -20.86 -14.12 -2.10
N LYS A 93 -21.22 -13.15 -1.26
CA LYS A 93 -20.29 -12.12 -0.76
C LYS A 93 -19.38 -12.74 0.31
N THR A 94 -18.37 -13.48 -0.10
CA THR A 94 -17.32 -13.91 0.84
C THR A 94 -16.06 -13.13 0.51
N ILE A 95 -15.97 -11.91 1.06
CA ILE A 95 -14.70 -11.18 1.08
C ILE A 95 -13.71 -12.09 1.82
N PRO A 96 -12.57 -12.46 1.22
CA PRO A 96 -11.61 -13.35 1.86
C PRO A 96 -11.14 -12.72 3.17
N TRP A 97 -11.42 -13.37 4.30
CA TRP A 97 -10.96 -12.96 5.64
C TRP A 97 -9.42 -12.77 5.67
N ALA A 98 -8.70 -13.44 4.77
CA ALA A 98 -7.27 -13.28 4.52
C ALA A 98 -6.84 -11.82 4.21
N LEU A 99 -7.66 -11.04 3.49
CA LEU A 99 -7.38 -9.62 3.21
C LEU A 99 -7.46 -8.77 4.48
N PHE A 100 -8.41 -9.07 5.37
CA PHE A 100 -8.55 -8.38 6.65
C PHE A 100 -7.41 -8.69 7.62
N VAL A 101 -6.96 -9.96 7.67
CA VAL A 101 -5.84 -10.39 8.51
C VAL A 101 -4.52 -9.82 7.99
N SER A 102 -4.32 -9.80 6.68
CA SER A 102 -3.14 -9.18 6.07
C SER A 102 -3.06 -7.67 6.34
N LEU A 103 -4.18 -6.94 6.21
CA LEU A 103 -4.22 -5.50 6.50
C LEU A 103 -4.00 -5.20 8.00
N SER A 104 -4.53 -6.05 8.88
CA SER A 104 -4.36 -5.91 10.33
C SER A 104 -2.92 -6.20 10.79
N LEU A 105 -2.23 -7.16 10.15
CA LEU A 105 -0.83 -7.45 10.42
C LEU A 105 0.11 -6.37 9.86
N SER A 106 -0.19 -5.79 8.70
CA SER A 106 0.58 -4.63 8.19
C SER A 106 0.45 -3.39 9.08
N LEU A 107 -0.66 -3.22 9.80
CA LEU A 107 -0.85 -2.11 10.73
C LEU A 107 -0.15 -2.35 12.09
N ILE A 108 0.17 -3.59 12.44
CA ILE A 108 0.81 -3.95 13.73
C ILE A 108 2.34 -3.79 13.70
N HIS A 109 2.92 -3.61 12.51
CA HIS A 109 4.37 -3.60 12.28
C HIS A 109 4.85 -2.32 11.58
N ILE A 110 4.13 -1.21 11.81
CA ILE A 110 4.56 0.17 11.53
C ILE A 110 4.59 0.95 12.83
#